data_AF-A0A934W145-F1
#
_entry.id   AF-A0A934W145-F1
#
_cell.length_a   1.000
_cell.length_b   1.000
_cell.length_c   1.000
_cell.angle_alpha   90.00
_cell.angle_beta   90.00
_cell.angle_gamma   90.00
#
_symmetry.space_group_name_H-M   'P 1'
#
loop_
_entity.id
_entity.type
_entity.pdbx_description
1 polymer ?
#
loop_
_entity_poly.entity_id
_entity_poly.type
_entity_poly.pdbx_seq_one_letter_code
_entity_poly.pdbx_strand_id
1 'polypeptide(L)' 'MCHMIADSSDELLQMADRIGVQRKWLQHAGTHHEHFDIAMSKRRLAVAAGAVEVTRLELGRILRKRRGT' A
#
# COMPACT_ATOMS: atom_id res chain seq x y z
N MET A 1 9.33 8.24 -4.80
CA MET A 1 8.66 7.34 -3.84
C MET A 1 7.18 7.35 -4.16
N CYS A 2 6.46 6.27 -3.87
CA CYS A 2 5.00 6.24 -3.97
C CYS A 2 4.41 5.48 -2.79
N HIS A 3 3.14 5.74 -2.50
CA HIS A 3 2.42 5.05 -1.43
C HIS A 3 1.84 3.74 -1.98
N MET A 4 1.99 2.67 -1.23
CA MET A 4 1.33 1.40 -1.45
C MET A 4 0.36 1.15 -0.31
N ILE A 5 -0.90 0.91 -0.65
CA ILE A 5 -2.00 0.61 0.27
C ILE A 5 -2.68 -0.70 -0.18
N ALA A 6 -3.41 -1.35 0.72
CA ALA A 6 -4.19 -2.55 0.42
C ALA A 6 -5.46 -2.58 1.27
N ASP A 7 -6.47 -3.37 0.90
CA ASP A 7 -7.79 -3.35 1.54
C ASP A 7 -7.78 -3.94 2.96
N SER A 8 -6.73 -4.68 3.30
CA SER A 8 -6.44 -5.16 4.66
C SER A 8 -4.95 -5.06 4.98
N SER A 9 -4.62 -5.04 6.27
CA SER A 9 -3.23 -5.10 6.75
C SER A 9 -2.53 -6.36 6.27
N ASP A 10 -3.22 -7.50 6.25
CA ASP A 10 -2.66 -8.77 5.79
C ASP A 10 -2.30 -8.73 4.31
N GLU A 11 -3.16 -8.17 3.46
CA GLU A 11 -2.87 -8.01 2.03
C GLU A 11 -1.66 -7.07 1.82
N LEU A 12 -1.60 -5.98 2.60
CA LEU A 12 -0.52 -5.00 2.51
C LEU A 12 0.83 -5.62 2.90
N LEU A 13 0.86 -6.37 4.00
CA LEU A 13 2.05 -7.07 4.49
C LEU A 13 2.50 -8.15 3.52
N GLN A 14 1.57 -8.94 2.97
CA GLN A 14 1.88 -9.96 1.97
C GLN A 14 2.50 -9.36 0.71
N MET A 15 1.97 -8.22 0.22
CA MET A 15 2.56 -7.52 -0.92
C MET A 15 3.96 -7.00 -0.58
N ALA A 16 4.15 -6.41 0.61
CA ALA A 16 5.46 -5.93 1.06
C ALA A 16 6.50 -7.06 1.11
N ASP A 17 6.16 -8.21 1.69
CA ASP A 17 7.04 -9.38 1.74
C ASP A 17 7.38 -9.87 0.32
N ARG A 18 6.37 -9.96 -0.56
CA ARG A 18 6.53 -10.43 -1.95
C ARG A 18 7.48 -9.56 -2.76
N ILE A 19 7.47 -8.24 -2.55
CA ILE A 19 8.36 -7.31 -3.26
C ILE A 19 9.67 -7.03 -2.48
N GLY A 20 9.88 -7.68 -1.34
CA GLY A 20 11.07 -7.52 -0.51
C GLY A 20 11.19 -6.14 0.15
N VAL A 21 10.08 -5.60 0.66
CA VAL A 21 10.02 -4.43 1.54
C VAL A 21 9.88 -4.93 2.98
N GLN A 22 10.75 -4.46 3.87
CA GLN A 22 10.74 -4.92 5.27
C GLN A 22 9.52 -4.36 6.01
N ARG A 23 8.82 -5.22 6.77
CA ARG A 23 7.61 -4.87 7.54
C ARG A 23 7.80 -3.72 8.53
N LYS A 24 9.03 -3.50 9.03
CA LYS A 24 9.37 -2.37 9.93
C LYS A 24 9.10 -0.99 9.33
N TRP A 25 8.92 -0.91 8.01
CA TRP A 25 8.62 0.34 7.29
C TRP A 25 7.12 0.63 7.16
N LEU A 26 6.26 -0.17 7.80
CA LEU A 26 4.82 0.07 7.83
C LEU A 26 4.52 1.36 8.59
N GLN A 27 3.72 2.24 7.98
CA GLN A 27 3.30 3.50 8.58
C GLN A 27 1.84 3.42 9.02
N HIS A 28 1.52 4.08 10.12
CA HIS A 28 0.15 4.19 10.69
C HIS A 28 -0.56 2.83 10.86
N ALA A 29 0.18 1.85 11.40
CA ALA A 29 -0.31 0.49 11.58
C ALA A 29 -1.67 0.44 12.31
N GLY A 30 -2.60 -0.36 11.82
CA GLY A 30 -3.95 -0.52 12.39
C GLY A 30 -4.90 0.65 12.16
N THR A 31 -4.56 1.60 11.29
CA THR A 31 -5.44 2.73 10.94
C THR A 31 -5.85 2.67 9.47
N HIS A 32 -6.90 3.39 9.10
CA HIS A 32 -7.30 3.56 7.69
C HIS A 32 -6.24 4.26 6.81
N HIS A 33 -5.21 4.87 7.42
CA HIS A 33 -4.06 5.47 6.74
C HIS A 33 -2.86 4.51 6.65
N GLU A 34 -3.01 3.24 7.00
CA GLU A 34 -1.94 2.26 6.96
C GLU A 34 -1.37 2.09 5.53
N HIS A 35 -0.05 2.24 5.38
CA HIS A 35 0.61 2.21 4.08
C HIS A 35 2.12 1.93 4.19
N PHE A 36 2.74 1.63 3.05
CA PHE A 36 4.19 1.70 2.85
C PHE A 36 4.56 2.81 1.88
N ASP A 37 5.67 3.46 2.17
CA ASP A 37 6.41 4.28 1.21
C ASP A 37 7.42 3.41 0.47
N ILE A 38 7.27 3.26 -0.84
CA ILE A 38 8.12 2.38 -1.64
C ILE A 38 8.87 3.12 -2.76
N ALA A 39 10.09 2.65 -3.03
CA ALA A 39 10.88 3.11 -4.17
C ALA A 39 10.20 2.78 -5.51
N MET A 40 10.50 3.54 -6.57
CA MET A 40 9.91 3.30 -7.90
C MET A 40 10.28 1.92 -8.48
N SER A 41 11.44 1.39 -8.11
CA SER A 41 11.83 0.01 -8.46
C SER A 41 10.91 -1.03 -7.81
N LYS A 42 10.55 -0.83 -6.54
CA LYS A 42 9.59 -1.68 -5.80
C LYS A 42 8.17 -1.54 -6.34
N ARG A 43 7.75 -0.35 -6.78
CA ARG A 43 6.47 -0.15 -7.48
C ARG A 43 6.35 -1.07 -8.70
N ARG A 44 7.39 -1.13 -9.54
CA ARG A 44 7.39 -2.01 -10.72
C ARG A 44 7.18 -3.48 -10.34
N LEU A 45 7.82 -3.94 -9.25
CA LEU A 45 7.62 -5.29 -8.73
C LEU A 45 6.21 -5.51 -8.19
N ALA A 46 5.65 -4.53 -7.46
CA ALA A 46 4.28 -4.60 -6.95
C ALA A 46 3.26 -4.73 -8.08
N VAL A 47 3.40 -3.93 -9.14
CA VAL A 47 2.53 -4.00 -10.32
C VAL A 47 2.67 -5.35 -11.03
N ALA A 48 3.91 -5.85 -11.22
CA ALA A 48 4.12 -7.19 -11.78
C ALA A 48 3.55 -8.30 -10.90
N ALA A 49 3.45 -8.06 -9.59
CA ALA A 49 2.85 -8.97 -8.62
C ALA A 49 1.32 -8.86 -8.51
N GLY A 50 0.69 -7.93 -9.25
CA GLY A 50 -0.77 -7.75 -9.31
C GLY A 50 -1.31 -6.50 -8.62
N ALA A 51 -0.45 -5.62 -8.09
CA ALA A 51 -0.91 -4.33 -7.57
C ALA A 51 -1.45 -3.46 -8.71
N VAL A 52 -2.56 -2.76 -8.46
CA VAL A 52 -3.17 -1.85 -9.43
C VAL A 52 -2.68 -0.44 -9.19
N GLU A 53 -2.25 0.23 -10.26
CA GLU A 53 -1.85 1.63 -10.17
C GLU A 53 -3.08 2.53 -10.07
N VAL A 54 -3.03 3.49 -9.15
CA VAL A 54 -4.11 4.45 -8.93
C VAL A 54 -3.59 5.88 -8.96
N THR A 55 -4.45 6.80 -9.36
CA THR A 55 -4.20 8.23 -9.27
C THR A 55 -4.27 8.72 -7.83
N ARG A 56 -3.75 9.92 -7.58
CA ARG A 56 -3.88 10.59 -6.26
C ARG A 56 -5.34 10.81 -5.85
N LEU A 57 -6.22 11.04 -6.82
CA LEU A 57 -7.65 11.25 -6.56
C LEU A 57 -8.33 9.95 -6.13
N GLU A 58 -8.05 8.84 -6.82
CA GLU A 58 -8.53 7.51 -6.45
C GLU A 58 -8.01 7.09 -5.09
N LEU A 59 -6.72 7.31 -4.81
CA LEU A 59 -6.15 7.06 -3.49
C LEU A 59 -6.91 7.80 -2.37
N GLY A 60 -7.21 9.09 -2.57
CA GLY A 60 -8.00 9.86 -1.61
C GLY A 60 -9.43 9.33 -1.41
N ARG A 61 -10.06 8.84 -2.48
CA ARG A 61 -11.39 8.20 -2.42
C ARG A 61 -11.35 6.89 -1.64
N ILE A 62 -10.33 6.06 -1.86
CA ILE A 62 -10.13 4.80 -1.14
C ILE A 62 -9.93 5.07 0.36
N LEU A 63 -9.04 5.99 0.73
CA LEU A 63 -8.80 6.33 2.13
C LEU A 63 -10.05 6.89 2.83
N ARG A 64 -10.84 7.73 2.12
CA ARG A 64 -12.10 8.23 2.66
C ARG A 64 -13.10 7.11 2.93
N LYS A 65 -13.18 6.11 2.05
CA LYS A 65 -14.06 4.94 2.21
C LYS A 65 -13.66 4.11 3.45
N ARG A 66 -12.36 3.94 3.69
CA ARG A 66 -11.82 3.18 4.84
C ARG A 66 -12.00 3.88 6.20
N ARG A 67 -12.26 5.19 6.24
CA ARG A 67 -12.42 5.92 7.51
C ARG A 67 -13.71 5.57 8.26
N GLY A 68 -14.70 5.00 7.57
CA GLY A 68 -16.02 4.67 8.14
C GLY A 68 -16.25 3.18 8.41
N THR A 69 -15.18 2.37 8.35
CA THR A 69 -15.14 0.93 8.66
C THR A 69 -14.22 0.72 9.84
#